data_AF-A0AAV8W1E9-F1
#
_entry.id   AF-A0AAV8W1E9-F1
#
_cell.length_a   1.000
_cell.length_b   1.000
_cell.length_c   1.000
_cell.angle_alpha   90.00
_cell.angle_beta   90.00
_cell.angle_gamma   90.00
#
_symmetry.space_group_name_H-M   'P 1'
#
loop_
_entity.id
_entity.type
_entity.pdbx_description
1 polymer ?
#
loop_
_entity_poly.entity_id
_entity_poly.type
_entity_poly.pdbx_seq_one_letter_code
_entity_poly.pdbx_strand_id
1 'polypeptide(L)'
;MIKFAVKLGLAGAAVYFTKEEGVWKNSDESVKTYNKMKQSVRPYIQEIKTQLPVELPELPERNKISSFAKQSWNAGVLTTFKFISELPQTVRSWSDKGIQKAMQNEDVRNFVNSFSPKSGAEQK
;
A
#
# COMPACT_ATOMS: atom_id res chain seq x y z
N MET A 1 9.82 -7.91 8.32
CA MET A 1 9.12 -6.96 9.22
C MET A 1 9.76 -5.57 9.21
N ILE A 2 11.06 -5.42 9.48
CA ILE A 2 11.74 -4.09 9.50
C ILE A 2 11.60 -3.31 8.19
N LYS A 3 11.80 -3.96 7.02
CA LYS A 3 11.61 -3.31 5.71
C LYS A 3 10.19 -2.76 5.50
N PHE A 4 9.19 -3.43 6.07
CA PHE A 4 7.80 -3.00 5.98
C PHE A 4 7.54 -1.81 6.92
N ALA A 5 8.07 -1.86 8.15
CA ALA A 5 8.00 -0.76 9.10
C ALA A 5 8.67 0.51 8.58
N VAL A 6 9.85 0.40 7.95
CA VAL A 6 10.53 1.55 7.34
C VAL A 6 9.73 2.14 6.18
N LYS A 7 9.17 1.30 5.30
CA LYS A 7 8.33 1.75 4.18
C LYS A 7 7.05 2.44 4.69
N LEU A 8 6.40 1.88 5.71
CA LEU A 8 5.24 2.51 6.34
C LEU A 8 5.60 3.82 7.04
N GLY A 9 6.74 3.89 7.73
CA GLY A 9 7.23 5.11 8.37
C GLY A 9 7.47 6.23 7.34
N LEU A 10 8.15 5.92 6.23
CA LEU A 10 8.36 6.86 5.14
C LEU A 10 7.05 7.32 4.49
N ALA A 11 6.13 6.39 4.22
CA ALA A 11 4.83 6.71 3.67
C ALA A 11 4.00 7.60 4.64
N GLY A 12 4.00 7.26 5.93
CA GLY A 12 3.32 8.05 6.96
C GLY A 12 3.90 9.46 7.11
N ALA A 13 5.23 9.58 7.09
CA ALA A 13 5.92 10.87 7.13
C ALA A 13 5.57 11.74 5.89
N ALA A 14 5.56 11.15 4.70
CA ALA A 14 5.19 11.85 3.47
C ALA A 14 3.74 12.37 3.52
N VAL A 15 2.81 11.54 4.04
CA VAL A 15 1.40 11.93 4.23
C VAL A 15 1.26 13.03 5.28
N TYR A 16 1.99 12.94 6.41
CA TYR A 16 1.97 13.96 7.45
C TYR A 16 2.46 15.32 6.91
N PHE A 17 3.57 15.31 6.17
CA PHE A 17 4.11 16.51 5.55
C PHE A 17 3.14 17.12 4.53
N THR A 18 2.56 16.32 3.64
CA THR A 18 1.58 16.83 2.66
C THR A 18 0.28 17.33 3.32
N LYS A 19 -0.09 16.81 4.49
CA LYS A 19 -1.20 17.33 5.28
C LYS A 19 -0.87 18.71 5.85
N GLU A 20 0.34 18.92 6.40
CA GLU A 20 0.77 20.23 6.91
C GLU A 20 0.86 21.29 5.82
N GLU A 21 1.35 20.92 4.63
CA GLU A 21 1.38 21.76 3.42
C GLU A 21 -0.03 22.14 2.91
N GLY A 22 -1.10 21.60 3.51
CA GLY A 22 -2.47 21.98 3.18
C GLY A 22 -3.00 21.33 1.91
N VAL A 23 -2.31 20.35 1.34
CA VAL A 23 -2.77 19.59 0.15
C VAL A 23 -4.08 18.86 0.43
N TRP A 24 -4.27 18.43 1.68
CA TRP A 24 -5.43 17.66 2.15
C TRP A 24 -6.33 18.45 3.11
N LYS A 25 -6.09 19.76 3.28
CA LYS A 25 -6.88 20.63 4.16
C LYS A 25 -8.03 21.31 3.39
N ASN A 26 -8.70 22.27 4.01
CA ASN A 26 -9.80 22.99 3.38
C ASN A 26 -9.36 23.67 2.08
N SER A 27 -10.30 23.79 1.14
CA SER A 27 -10.04 24.26 -0.23
C SER A 27 -9.29 25.61 -0.27
N ASP A 28 -9.54 26.50 0.68
CA ASP A 28 -8.88 27.81 0.78
C ASP A 28 -7.39 27.70 1.10
N GLU A 29 -7.02 26.75 1.96
CA GLU A 29 -5.63 26.52 2.36
C GLU A 29 -4.84 25.85 1.25
N SER A 30 -5.44 24.88 0.55
CA SER A 30 -4.85 24.24 -0.63
C SER A 30 -4.61 25.23 -1.77
N VAL A 31 -5.56 26.14 -2.03
CA VAL A 31 -5.41 27.20 -3.04
C VAL A 31 -4.29 28.17 -2.65
N LYS A 32 -4.16 28.52 -1.37
CA LYS A 32 -3.08 29.38 -0.88
C LYS A 32 -1.71 28.73 -1.06
N THR A 33 -1.55 27.46 -0.73
CA THR A 33 -0.31 26.70 -0.96
C THR A 33 -0.01 26.59 -2.46
N TYR A 34 -1.01 26.29 -3.29
CA TYR A 34 -0.85 26.24 -4.74
C TYR A 34 -0.37 27.57 -5.32
N ASN A 35 -0.93 28.70 -4.86
CA ASN A 35 -0.52 30.02 -5.31
C ASN A 35 0.92 30.37 -4.88
N LYS A 36 1.32 30.01 -3.65
CA LYS A 36 2.71 30.17 -3.19
C LYS A 36 3.68 29.34 -4.03
N MET A 37 3.36 28.07 -4.26
CA MET A 37 4.17 27.18 -5.10
C MET A 37 4.28 27.74 -6.52
N LYS A 38 3.17 28.19 -7.10
CA LYS A 38 3.16 28.82 -8.43
C LYS A 38 4.04 30.07 -8.47
N GLN A 39 4.02 30.92 -7.45
CA GLN A 39 4.89 32.10 -7.37
C GLN A 39 6.38 31.72 -7.29
N SER A 40 6.73 30.73 -6.50
CA SER A 40 8.12 30.23 -6.38
C SER A 40 8.62 29.56 -7.65
N VAL A 41 7.74 28.87 -8.39
CA VAL A 41 8.11 28.11 -9.60
C VAL A 41 8.09 28.99 -10.87
N ARG A 42 7.33 30.10 -10.86
CA ARG A 42 7.22 31.04 -12.00
C ARG A 42 8.56 31.52 -12.59
N PRO A 43 9.57 31.97 -11.80
CA PRO A 43 10.83 32.43 -12.37
C PRO A 43 11.58 31.32 -13.12
N TYR A 44 11.57 30.10 -12.59
CA TYR A 44 12.24 28.94 -13.21
C TYR A 44 11.55 28.46 -14.48
N ILE A 45 10.21 28.56 -14.56
CA ILE A 45 9.49 28.25 -15.79
C ILE A 45 9.84 29.24 -16.92
N GLN A 46 10.11 30.51 -16.61
CA GLN A 46 10.51 31.47 -17.62
C GLN A 46 11.92 31.18 -18.16
N GLU A 47 12.83 30.74 -17.28
CA GLU A 47 14.21 30.38 -17.65
C GLU A 47 14.29 29.05 -18.42
N ILE A 48 13.44 28.09 -18.10
CA ILE A 48 13.34 26.81 -18.82
C ILE A 48 12.70 26.99 -20.20
N LYS A 49 11.71 27.89 -20.32
CA LYS A 49 11.08 28.21 -21.61
C LYS A 49 12.02 28.94 -22.58
N THR A 50 13.01 29.68 -22.09
CA THR A 50 14.02 30.33 -22.94
C THR A 50 15.13 29.37 -23.37
N GLN A 51 15.42 28.32 -22.59
CA GLN A 51 16.47 27.34 -22.91
C GLN A 51 15.98 26.10 -23.67
N LEU A 52 14.69 25.72 -23.57
CA LEU A 52 14.09 24.66 -24.37
C LEU A 52 13.05 25.25 -25.35
N PRO A 53 13.34 25.36 -26.66
CA PRO A 53 12.35 25.61 -27.69
C PRO A 53 11.53 24.33 -27.98
N VAL A 54 10.99 23.71 -26.92
CA VAL A 54 10.12 22.54 -27.03
C VAL A 54 8.72 22.99 -26.67
N GLU A 55 7.81 22.92 -27.63
CA GLU A 55 6.38 23.06 -27.37
C GLU A 55 5.99 22.02 -26.32
N LEU A 56 5.63 22.51 -25.13
CA LEU A 56 5.15 21.65 -24.04
C LEU A 56 3.95 20.87 -24.60
N PRO A 57 3.98 19.53 -24.57
CA PRO A 57 2.85 18.74 -25.05
C PRO A 57 1.59 19.21 -24.32
N GLU A 58 0.49 19.35 -25.08
CA GLU A 58 -0.77 19.82 -24.51
C GLU A 58 -1.11 18.98 -23.28
N LEU A 59 -1.37 19.68 -22.17
CA LEU A 59 -1.75 19.02 -20.93
C LEU A 59 -2.95 18.12 -21.22
N PRO A 60 -2.92 16.85 -20.78
CA PRO A 60 -4.02 15.93 -21.03
C PRO A 60 -5.32 16.55 -20.51
N GLU A 61 -6.38 16.48 -21.31
CA GLU A 61 -7.68 17.05 -20.98
C GLU A 61 -8.06 16.71 -19.53
N ARG A 62 -8.55 17.71 -18.77
CA ARG A 62 -8.92 17.54 -17.35
C ARG A 62 -9.88 16.35 -17.13
N ASN A 63 -10.70 16.04 -18.13
CA ASN A 63 -11.60 14.90 -18.14
C ASN A 63 -10.87 13.55 -18.12
N LYS A 64 -9.71 13.44 -18.79
CA LYS A 64 -8.87 12.23 -18.77
C LYS A 64 -8.22 12.03 -17.41
N ILE A 65 -7.73 13.10 -16.78
CA ILE A 65 -7.14 13.05 -15.43
C ILE A 65 -8.18 12.62 -14.39
N SER A 66 -9.36 13.24 -14.41
CA SER A 66 -10.42 12.90 -13.46
C SER A 66 -10.96 11.47 -13.67
N SER A 67 -11.04 11.01 -14.92
CA SER A 67 -11.47 9.64 -15.24
C SER A 67 -10.44 8.62 -14.79
N PHE A 68 -9.14 8.88 -15.01
CA PHE A 68 -8.06 8.04 -14.51
C PHE A 68 -8.08 7.96 -12.99
N ALA A 69 -8.21 9.09 -12.29
CA ALA A 69 -8.29 9.10 -10.82
C ALA A 69 -9.47 8.26 -10.30
N LYS A 70 -10.65 8.38 -10.91
CA LYS A 70 -11.83 7.56 -10.59
C LYS A 70 -11.57 6.08 -10.82
N GLN A 71 -10.97 5.72 -11.95
CA GLN A 71 -10.68 4.34 -12.29
C GLN A 71 -9.67 3.71 -11.32
N SER A 72 -8.58 4.42 -11.03
CA SER A 72 -7.56 3.97 -10.07
C SER A 72 -8.13 3.82 -8.66
N TRP A 73 -8.99 4.75 -8.23
CA TRP A 73 -9.67 4.64 -6.95
C TRP A 73 -10.54 3.39 -6.87
N ASN A 74 -11.42 3.18 -7.86
CA ASN A 74 -12.32 2.02 -7.89
C ASN A 74 -11.54 0.69 -7.97
N ALA A 75 -10.49 0.63 -8.79
CA ALA A 75 -9.61 -0.53 -8.87
C ALA A 75 -8.88 -0.79 -7.53
N GLY A 76 -8.44 0.26 -6.85
CA GLY A 76 -7.81 0.18 -5.53
C GLY A 76 -8.76 -0.36 -4.46
N VAL A 77 -9.99 0.16 -4.40
CA VAL A 77 -11.03 -0.34 -3.49
C VAL A 77 -11.31 -1.81 -3.75
N LEU A 78 -11.60 -2.18 -5.01
CA LEU A 78 -11.87 -3.58 -5.38
C LEU A 78 -10.72 -4.52 -5.00
N THR A 79 -9.48 -4.13 -5.31
CA THR A 79 -8.29 -4.94 -5.02
C THR A 79 -8.09 -5.12 -3.52
N THR A 80 -8.33 -4.08 -2.72
CA THR A 80 -8.17 -4.12 -1.26
C THR A 80 -9.18 -5.08 -0.64
N PHE A 81 -10.46 -4.97 -1.01
CA PHE A 81 -11.49 -5.88 -0.50
C PHE A 81 -11.29 -7.31 -0.98
N LYS A 82 -10.85 -7.50 -2.22
CA LYS A 82 -10.47 -8.82 -2.74
C LYS A 82 -9.32 -9.43 -1.92
N PHE A 83 -8.27 -8.65 -1.64
CA PHE A 83 -7.15 -9.09 -0.81
C PHE A 83 -7.60 -9.49 0.60
N ILE A 84 -8.46 -8.68 1.25
CA ILE A 84 -9.01 -8.99 2.57
C ILE A 84 -9.85 -10.27 2.53
N SER A 85 -10.63 -10.48 1.46
CA SER A 85 -11.45 -11.69 1.28
C SER A 85 -10.61 -12.95 1.04
N GLU A 86 -9.48 -12.84 0.35
CA GLU A 86 -8.58 -13.96 0.02
C GLU A 86 -7.57 -14.26 1.14
N LEU A 87 -7.40 -13.32 2.09
CA LEU A 87 -6.46 -13.41 3.19
C LEU A 87 -6.65 -14.65 4.07
N PRO A 88 -7.88 -14.99 4.55
CA PRO A 88 -8.09 -16.16 5.41
C PRO A 88 -7.71 -17.47 4.73
N GLN A 89 -8.04 -17.63 3.44
CA GLN A 89 -7.69 -18.82 2.67
C GLN A 89 -6.18 -18.93 2.46
N THR A 90 -5.53 -17.81 2.14
CA THR A 90 -4.08 -17.76 1.94
C THR A 90 -3.35 -18.10 3.24
N VAL A 91 -3.75 -17.50 4.36
CA VAL A 91 -3.17 -17.75 5.69
C VAL A 91 -3.34 -19.21 6.07
N ARG A 92 -4.55 -19.78 5.91
CA ARG A 92 -4.80 -21.19 6.18
C ARG A 92 -3.87 -22.10 5.37
N SER A 93 -3.77 -21.85 4.07
CA SER A 93 -2.90 -22.66 3.20
C SER A 93 -1.42 -22.58 3.58
N TRP A 94 -0.97 -21.42 4.08
CA TRP A 94 0.41 -21.24 4.55
C TRP A 94 0.64 -21.94 5.89
N SER A 95 -0.33 -21.85 6.81
CA SER A 95 -0.29 -22.58 8.08
C SER A 95 -0.27 -24.09 7.86
N ASP A 96 -1.13 -24.63 6.99
CA ASP A 96 -1.19 -26.06 6.67
C ASP A 96 0.13 -26.55 6.06
N LYS A 97 0.70 -25.79 5.12
CA LYS A 97 2.03 -26.09 4.54
C LYS A 97 3.15 -26.02 5.58
N GLY A 98 3.08 -25.08 6.51
CA GLY A 98 4.04 -24.94 7.60
C GLY A 98 4.01 -26.15 8.54
N ILE A 99 2.81 -26.55 8.97
CA ILE A 99 2.60 -27.75 9.80
C ILE A 99 3.07 -29.00 9.06
N GLN A 100 2.71 -29.14 7.77
CA GLN A 100 3.14 -30.29 6.97
C GLN A 100 4.67 -30.39 6.87
N LYS A 101 5.36 -29.27 6.63
CA LYS A 101 6.84 -29.24 6.61
C LYS A 101 7.45 -29.51 7.98
N ALA A 102 6.84 -29.01 9.05
CA ALA A 102 7.31 -29.28 10.41
C ALA A 102 7.17 -30.77 10.77
N MET A 103 6.05 -31.40 10.39
CA MET A 103 5.75 -32.82 10.61
C MET A 103 6.58 -33.79 9.77
N GLN A 104 7.37 -33.30 8.80
CA GLN A 104 8.34 -34.12 8.06
C GLN A 104 9.57 -34.47 8.92
N ASN A 105 9.89 -33.68 9.94
CA ASN A 105 10.94 -34.03 10.90
C ASN A 105 10.42 -35.03 11.93
N GLU A 106 11.18 -36.10 12.16
CA GLU A 106 10.79 -37.19 13.04
C GLU A 106 10.66 -36.73 14.50
N ASP A 107 11.56 -35.87 14.97
CA ASP A 107 11.53 -35.29 16.31
C ASP A 107 10.28 -34.44 16.55
N VAL A 108 9.92 -33.59 15.58
CA VAL A 108 8.75 -32.72 15.67
C VAL A 108 7.47 -33.55 15.62
N ARG A 109 7.43 -34.57 14.77
CA ARG A 109 6.30 -35.51 14.69
C ARG A 109 6.12 -36.28 15.99
N ASN A 110 7.19 -36.79 16.59
CA ASN A 110 7.15 -37.51 17.87
C ASN A 110 6.72 -36.59 19.02
N PHE A 111 7.24 -35.35 19.04
CA PHE A 111 6.83 -34.32 19.99
C PHE A 111 5.33 -34.01 19.86
N VAL A 112 4.82 -33.73 18.66
CA VAL A 112 3.39 -33.44 18.41
C VAL A 112 2.50 -34.62 18.80
N ASN A 113 2.91 -35.85 18.49
CA ASN A 113 2.17 -37.05 18.87
C ASN A 113 2.13 -37.28 20.39
N SER A 114 3.11 -36.78 21.16
CA SER A 114 3.11 -36.89 22.61
C SER A 114 1.99 -36.08 23.30
N PHE A 115 1.46 -35.06 22.62
CA PHE A 115 0.31 -34.27 23.09
C PHE A 115 -1.05 -34.81 22.63
N SER A 116 -1.07 -35.79 21.73
CA SER A 116 -2.33 -36.41 21.31
C SER A 116 -2.78 -37.42 22.38
N PRO A 117 -3.95 -37.23 23.01
CA PRO A 117 -4.43 -38.21 23.98
C PRO A 117 -4.62 -39.55 23.29
N LYS A 118 -4.14 -40.64 23.91
CA LYS A 118 -4.39 -42.01 23.43
C LYS A 118 -5.91 -42.24 23.39
N SER A 119 -6.53 -42.13 22.23
CA SER A 119 -7.89 -42.61 22.03
C SER A 119 -7.84 -44.14 22.01
N GLY A 120 -8.19 -44.77 23.12
CA GLY A 120 -8.37 -46.21 23.22
C GLY A 120 -7.26 -46.92 24.00
N ALA A 121 -7.42 -46.99 25.32
CA ALA A 121 -6.95 -48.13 26.08
C ALA A 121 -8.00 -48.44 27.18
N GLU A 122 -8.75 -49.51 26.91
CA GLU A 122 -9.34 -50.42 27.90
C GLU A 122 -10.50 -49.90 28.77
N GLN A 123 -11.72 -50.05 28.24
CA GLN A 123 -12.81 -50.57 29.06
C GLN A 123 -12.64 -52.10 29.11
N LYS A 124 -12.25 -52.62 30.26
CA LYS A 124 -12.35 -54.05 30.59
C LYS A 124 -12.80 -54.17 32.04
#